data_AF-A0A9E3VK59-F1
#
_entry.id   AF-A0A9E3VK59-F1
#
_cell.length_a   1.000
_cell.length_b   1.000
_cell.length_c   1.000
_cell.angle_alpha   90.00
_cell.angle_beta   90.00
_cell.angle_gamma   90.00
#
_symmetry.space_group_name_H-M   'P 1'
#
loop_
_entity.id
_entity.type
_entity.pdbx_description
1 polymer ?
#
loop_
_entity_poly.entity_id
_entity_poly.type
_entity_poly.pdbx_seq_one_letter_code
_entity_poly.pdbx_strand_id
1 'polypeptide(L)'
;VIMSVVPKAHPISKLVTMWGYDPIWLSKPTPSELFPSSTFFMSKSKDLPDSPMVDGVIKNVRFQELDSNPTVQNAYKADVVLHDVFFDPERKLWYSDIMITHGESYFPFIRLALCRIQPYSLSSTDKDVYMSKVTQHDFMQIMPLRKTSASTVSGTQVKVTVEGVSYRSSVVGVIGSEIEVSLEEQTPNIGQEFGWTEVSVTPFDRVNANILGGFWGGIINLPKDKSSTKYRLVIKEYEQFHADLDSTGSVEFKAYVTGGTKTKVTRRIVFADTINLF
;
A
#
# COMPACT_ATOMS: atom_id res chain seq x y z
N VAL A 1 12.54 20.79 21.70
CA VAL A 1 13.67 19.83 21.68
C VAL A 1 13.14 18.49 22.12
N ILE A 2 12.87 17.58 21.19
CA ILE A 2 12.49 16.19 21.52
C ILE A 2 13.76 15.37 21.33
N MET A 3 14.43 15.04 22.44
CA MET A 3 15.49 14.03 22.43
C MET A 3 14.81 12.67 22.53
N SER A 4 14.62 11.99 21.40
CA SER A 4 14.29 10.57 21.40
C SER A 4 15.60 9.81 21.60
N VAL A 5 15.66 8.98 22.65
CA VAL A 5 16.75 8.01 22.84
C VAL A 5 16.74 7.11 21.61
N VAL A 6 17.70 7.29 20.70
CA VAL A 6 17.84 6.44 19.52
C VAL A 6 18.04 5.02 20.03
N PRO A 7 17.09 4.09 19.84
CA PRO A 7 17.33 2.69 20.17
C PRO A 7 18.55 2.27 19.38
N LYS A 8 19.55 1.69 20.05
CA LYS A 8 20.77 1.22 19.37
C LYS A 8 20.33 0.34 18.21
N ALA A 9 20.64 0.76 16.98
CA ALA A 9 20.17 0.08 15.78
C ALA A 9 20.55 -1.40 15.86
N HIS A 10 19.60 -2.29 15.54
CA HIS A 10 19.85 -3.73 15.56
C HIS A 10 21.08 -4.05 14.68
N PRO A 11 22.02 -4.91 15.11
CA PRO A 11 23.32 -5.09 14.45
C PRO A 11 23.21 -5.54 12.98
N ILE A 12 22.10 -6.20 12.61
CA ILE A 12 21.82 -6.63 11.23
C ILE A 12 20.80 -5.75 10.49
N SER A 13 20.39 -4.60 11.02
CA SER A 13 19.39 -3.72 10.39
C SER A 13 19.73 -3.28 8.96
N LYS A 14 21.01 -3.30 8.58
CA LYS A 14 21.46 -3.02 7.20
C LYS A 14 21.51 -4.25 6.30
N LEU A 15 21.35 -5.44 6.87
CA LEU A 15 21.51 -6.73 6.20
C LEU A 15 20.17 -7.46 6.00
N VAL A 16 19.07 -6.95 6.58
CA VAL A 16 17.74 -7.56 6.47
C VAL A 16 16.71 -6.55 6.01
N THR A 17 15.64 -7.07 5.40
CA THR A 17 14.47 -6.29 5.04
C THR A 17 13.78 -5.79 6.31
N MET A 18 13.26 -4.57 6.30
CA MET A 18 12.62 -3.95 7.46
C MET A 18 11.27 -3.33 7.11
N TRP A 19 10.33 -3.41 8.06
CA TRP A 19 9.12 -2.60 8.07
C TRP A 19 9.38 -1.22 8.67
N GLY A 20 8.61 -0.24 8.21
CA GLY A 20 8.45 1.06 8.83
C GLY A 20 6.97 1.43 8.89
N TYR A 21 6.56 2.06 9.97
CA TYR A 21 5.19 2.55 10.12
C TYR A 21 5.00 3.85 9.35
N ASP A 22 3.78 4.08 8.88
CA ASP A 22 3.39 5.43 8.47
C ASP A 22 3.43 6.36 9.70
N PRO A 23 4.22 7.44 9.68
CA PRO A 23 4.38 8.33 10.84
C PRO A 23 3.16 9.24 11.07
N ILE A 24 2.27 9.39 10.09
CA ILE A 24 1.12 10.29 10.14
C ILE A 24 -0.08 9.57 10.78
N TRP A 25 -0.28 8.28 10.45
CA TRP A 25 -1.51 7.55 10.73
C TRP A 25 -1.38 6.47 11.80
N LEU A 26 -2.34 6.46 12.72
CA LEU A 26 -2.53 5.36 13.65
C LEU A 26 -3.32 4.23 12.96
N SER A 27 -2.62 3.16 12.63
CA SER A 27 -3.15 1.93 12.01
C SER A 27 -2.68 0.68 12.78
N LYS A 28 -3.10 -0.52 12.34
CA LYS A 28 -2.60 -1.77 12.95
C LYS A 28 -1.10 -1.96 12.67
N PRO A 29 -0.39 -2.65 13.56
CA PRO A 29 1.00 -2.97 13.33
C PRO A 29 1.20 -3.84 12.10
N THR A 30 2.36 -3.70 11.47
CA THR A 30 2.81 -4.69 10.51
C THR A 30 2.90 -6.06 11.22
N PRO A 31 2.64 -7.18 10.53
CA PRO A 31 2.52 -8.51 11.13
C PRO A 31 3.75 -9.08 11.89
N SER A 32 4.81 -8.29 12.05
CA SER A 32 6.05 -8.58 12.76
C SER A 32 6.72 -7.23 13.04
N GLU A 33 7.02 -6.92 14.30
CA GLU A 33 7.19 -5.53 14.76
C GLU A 33 8.36 -4.74 14.14
N LEU A 34 9.31 -5.39 13.44
CA LEU A 34 10.38 -4.72 12.68
C LEU A 34 10.83 -5.46 11.41
N PHE A 35 10.90 -6.79 11.44
CA PHE A 35 11.44 -7.60 10.34
C PHE A 35 10.36 -8.51 9.76
N PRO A 36 10.00 -8.42 8.46
CA PRO A 36 9.04 -9.31 7.85
C PRO A 36 9.49 -10.77 7.86
N SER A 37 8.57 -11.66 8.21
CA SER A 37 8.68 -13.08 7.90
C SER A 37 8.79 -13.31 6.38
N SER A 38 9.50 -14.38 5.99
CA SER A 38 9.58 -14.82 4.59
C SER A 38 8.19 -15.03 3.98
N THR A 39 7.19 -15.43 4.77
CA THR A 39 5.80 -15.63 4.32
C THR A 39 5.15 -14.41 3.68
N PHE A 40 5.59 -13.18 4.00
CA PHE A 40 5.04 -11.96 3.39
C PHE A 40 5.45 -11.75 1.94
N PHE A 41 6.50 -12.46 1.50
CA PHE A 41 7.02 -12.42 0.14
C PHE A 41 6.66 -13.66 -0.68
N MET A 42 5.95 -14.62 -0.08
CA MET A 42 5.62 -15.92 -0.68
C MET A 42 4.20 -16.00 -1.25
N SER A 43 3.45 -14.89 -1.26
CA SER A 43 2.03 -14.93 -1.61
C SER A 43 1.85 -15.23 -3.10
N LYS A 44 1.45 -16.47 -3.43
CA LYS A 44 0.72 -16.75 -4.66
C LYS A 44 -0.68 -16.19 -4.48
N SER A 45 -1.00 -15.11 -5.18
CA SER A 45 -2.40 -14.71 -5.27
C SER A 45 -3.14 -15.81 -6.04
N LYS A 46 -4.14 -16.46 -5.42
CA LYS A 46 -5.03 -17.40 -6.13
C LYS A 46 -5.74 -16.74 -7.31
N ASP A 47 -5.87 -15.41 -7.27
CA ASP A 47 -6.57 -14.60 -8.26
C ASP A 47 -5.64 -14.12 -9.39
N LEU A 48 -4.33 -14.34 -9.29
CA LEU A 48 -3.34 -14.04 -10.32
C LEU A 48 -2.55 -15.32 -10.64
N PRO A 49 -3.02 -16.16 -11.58
CA PRO A 49 -2.35 -17.40 -11.96
C PRO A 49 -0.92 -17.17 -12.51
N ASP A 50 -0.62 -15.97 -13.01
CA ASP A 50 0.71 -15.53 -13.45
C ASP A 50 1.48 -14.73 -12.38
N SER A 51 1.11 -14.85 -11.09
CA SER A 51 1.88 -14.22 -10.00
C SER A 51 3.35 -14.63 -10.09
N PRO A 52 4.30 -13.70 -9.89
CA PRO A 52 5.72 -14.03 -9.96
C PRO A 52 6.03 -15.19 -9.04
N MET A 53 6.68 -16.22 -9.59
CA MET A 53 6.95 -17.43 -8.85
C MET A 53 8.05 -17.15 -7.82
N VAL A 54 7.76 -17.53 -6.58
CA VAL A 54 8.77 -17.69 -5.55
C VAL A 54 9.34 -19.10 -5.74
N ASP A 55 10.62 -19.18 -6.13
CA ASP A 55 11.32 -20.43 -6.41
C ASP A 55 11.64 -21.22 -5.11
N GLY A 56 11.59 -20.53 -3.97
CA GLY A 56 11.68 -21.16 -2.66
C GLY A 56 12.18 -20.22 -1.57
N VAL A 57 12.52 -20.81 -0.42
CA VAL A 57 13.16 -20.08 0.68
C VAL A 57 14.36 -20.88 1.16
N ILE A 58 15.53 -20.25 1.17
CA ILE A 58 16.73 -20.79 1.83
C ILE A 58 16.71 -20.30 3.27
N LYS A 59 16.64 -21.23 4.22
CA LYS A 59 16.55 -20.92 5.65
C LYS A 59 17.93 -20.75 6.27
N ASN A 60 18.01 -19.92 7.31
CA ASN A 60 19.19 -19.81 8.19
C ASN A 60 20.50 -19.47 7.45
N VAL A 61 20.44 -18.56 6.48
CA VAL A 61 21.59 -18.12 5.69
C VAL A 61 22.49 -17.21 6.52
N ARG A 62 23.81 -17.42 6.41
CA ARG A 62 24.86 -16.62 7.04
C ARG A 62 25.19 -15.37 6.21
N PHE A 63 25.60 -14.29 6.87
CA PHE A 63 25.96 -13.05 6.19
C PHE A 63 27.46 -12.94 6.00
N GLN A 64 27.95 -12.78 4.78
CA GLN A 64 29.39 -12.60 4.53
C GLN A 64 29.95 -11.37 5.27
N GLU A 65 29.11 -10.34 5.48
CA GLU A 65 29.45 -9.11 6.20
C GLU A 65 29.80 -9.33 7.67
N LEU A 66 29.40 -10.48 8.23
CA LEU A 66 29.61 -10.81 9.64
C LEU A 66 30.72 -11.85 9.84
N ASP A 67 31.38 -12.32 8.78
CA ASP A 67 32.46 -13.32 8.83
C ASP A 67 33.62 -12.92 9.75
N SER A 68 33.88 -11.61 9.89
CA SER A 68 34.93 -11.09 10.77
C SER A 68 34.63 -11.28 12.27
N ASN A 69 33.40 -11.65 12.65
CA ASN A 69 33.01 -11.88 14.03
C ASN A 69 32.14 -13.17 14.14
N PRO A 70 32.76 -14.34 14.34
CA PRO A 70 32.06 -15.62 14.40
C PRO A 70 30.97 -15.71 15.48
N THR A 71 31.13 -15.02 16.61
CA THR A 71 30.12 -14.96 17.68
C THR A 71 28.86 -14.26 17.20
N VAL A 72 28.99 -13.15 16.46
CA VAL A 72 27.87 -12.41 15.87
C VAL A 72 27.27 -13.18 14.69
N GLN A 73 28.10 -13.80 13.85
CA GLN A 73 27.67 -14.62 12.71
C GLN A 73 26.81 -15.83 13.13
N ASN A 74 27.14 -16.47 14.25
CA ASN A 74 26.33 -17.59 14.75
C ASN A 74 25.02 -17.13 15.42
N ALA A 75 24.98 -15.89 15.91
CA ALA A 75 23.80 -15.31 16.55
C ALA A 75 22.75 -14.79 15.55
N TYR A 76 23.18 -14.40 14.34
CA TYR A 76 22.29 -13.78 13.36
C TYR A 76 22.29 -14.52 12.03
N LYS A 77 21.13 -15.04 11.67
CA LYS A 77 20.85 -15.68 10.39
C LYS A 77 19.53 -15.15 9.85
N ALA A 78 19.34 -15.20 8.54
CA ALA A 78 18.10 -14.81 7.91
C ALA A 78 17.62 -15.84 6.89
N ASP A 79 16.33 -15.79 6.63
CA ASP A 79 15.75 -16.49 5.49
C ASP A 79 15.95 -15.65 4.22
N VAL A 80 16.32 -16.31 3.13
CA VAL A 80 16.39 -15.70 1.80
C VAL A 80 15.23 -16.23 0.97
N VAL A 81 14.35 -15.34 0.53
CA VAL A 81 13.25 -15.66 -0.38
C VAL A 81 13.76 -15.53 -1.82
N LEU A 82 13.61 -16.59 -2.59
CA LEU A 82 14.08 -16.65 -3.98
C LEU A 82 12.97 -16.16 -4.91
N HIS A 83 13.28 -15.17 -5.73
CA HIS A 83 12.39 -14.64 -6.76
C HIS A 83 13.02 -14.82 -8.13
N ASP A 84 12.18 -15.13 -9.12
CA ASP A 84 12.61 -15.18 -10.51
C ASP A 84 13.10 -13.81 -10.99
N VAL A 85 14.15 -13.83 -11.80
CA VAL A 85 14.76 -12.63 -12.37
C VAL A 85 14.71 -12.72 -13.89
N PHE A 86 14.20 -11.69 -14.52
CA PHE A 86 14.03 -11.57 -15.95
C PHE A 86 14.88 -10.43 -16.50
N PHE A 87 15.30 -10.54 -17.75
CA PHE A 87 15.97 -9.46 -18.46
C PHE A 87 14.98 -8.77 -19.39
N ASP A 88 14.79 -7.47 -19.22
CA ASP A 88 14.04 -6.63 -20.13
C ASP A 88 15.00 -6.13 -21.24
N PRO A 89 14.88 -6.62 -22.50
CA PRO A 89 15.80 -6.24 -23.57
C PRO A 89 15.61 -4.80 -24.05
N GLU A 90 14.44 -4.20 -23.85
CA GLU A 90 14.15 -2.81 -24.22
C GLU A 90 14.82 -1.86 -23.23
N ARG A 91 14.61 -2.10 -21.93
CA ARG A 91 15.23 -1.32 -20.85
C ARG A 91 16.71 -1.67 -20.65
N LYS A 92 17.16 -2.82 -21.16
CA LYS A 92 18.49 -3.42 -20.95
C LYS A 92 18.81 -3.58 -19.46
N LEU A 93 17.81 -3.96 -18.67
CA LEU A 93 17.90 -4.09 -17.22
C LEU A 93 17.32 -5.43 -16.76
N TRP A 94 17.85 -5.93 -15.64
CA TRP A 94 17.26 -7.07 -14.95
C TRP A 94 16.16 -6.59 -14.00
N TYR A 95 15.06 -7.32 -13.92
CA TYR A 95 13.95 -7.04 -13.02
C TYR A 95 13.44 -8.32 -12.36
N SER A 96 12.75 -8.15 -11.24
CA SER A 96 12.06 -9.21 -10.50
C SER A 96 10.80 -8.61 -9.89
N ASP A 97 9.67 -9.28 -10.06
CA ASP A 97 8.41 -8.86 -9.47
C ASP A 97 8.30 -9.47 -8.07
N ILE A 98 8.15 -8.61 -7.06
CA ILE A 98 8.09 -9.02 -5.65
C ILE A 98 6.70 -8.71 -5.12
N MET A 99 5.93 -9.76 -4.88
CA MET A 99 4.62 -9.65 -4.23
C MET A 99 4.82 -9.53 -2.71
N ILE A 100 4.28 -8.46 -2.13
CA ILE A 100 4.41 -8.18 -0.70
C ILE A 100 3.02 -8.09 -0.07
N THR A 101 2.77 -8.94 0.92
CA THR A 101 1.60 -8.82 1.78
C THR A 101 1.98 -8.08 3.05
N HIS A 102 1.27 -6.99 3.38
CA HIS A 102 1.61 -6.13 4.52
C HIS A 102 0.62 -6.21 5.68
N GLY A 103 -0.32 -7.17 5.61
CA GLY A 103 -1.31 -7.42 6.64
C GLY A 103 -2.30 -6.27 6.76
N GLU A 104 -2.45 -5.75 7.97
CA GLU A 104 -3.45 -4.71 8.29
C GLU A 104 -2.83 -3.32 8.52
N SER A 105 -1.57 -3.13 8.11
CA SER A 105 -0.91 -1.83 8.23
C SER A 105 -1.36 -0.89 7.11
N TYR A 106 -1.64 0.37 7.45
CA TYR A 106 -2.03 1.38 6.47
C TYR A 106 -0.79 2.10 5.96
N PHE A 107 -0.53 2.00 4.65
CA PHE A 107 0.63 2.63 3.99
C PHE A 107 2.00 2.37 4.64
N PRO A 108 2.33 1.11 4.99
CA PRO A 108 3.61 0.81 5.62
C PRO A 108 4.77 1.08 4.65
N PHE A 109 5.91 1.44 5.21
CA PHE A 109 7.17 1.49 4.50
C PHE A 109 7.86 0.14 4.57
N ILE A 110 8.54 -0.24 3.49
CA ILE A 110 9.45 -1.36 3.44
C ILE A 110 10.81 -0.91 2.96
N ARG A 111 11.87 -1.43 3.56
CA ARG A 111 13.24 -1.27 3.09
C ARG A 111 13.80 -2.64 2.76
N LEU A 112 13.93 -2.95 1.48
CA LEU A 112 14.41 -4.26 1.03
C LEU A 112 15.91 -4.43 1.26
N ALA A 113 16.30 -5.62 1.68
CA ALA A 113 17.67 -6.11 1.61
C ALA A 113 17.74 -7.18 0.53
N LEU A 114 18.50 -6.91 -0.53
CA LEU A 114 18.58 -7.77 -1.72
C LEU A 114 19.96 -8.40 -1.81
N CYS A 115 20.01 -9.63 -2.29
CA CYS A 115 21.24 -10.35 -2.61
C CYS A 115 21.04 -11.17 -3.88
N ARG A 116 22.16 -11.58 -4.49
CA ARG A 116 22.15 -12.56 -5.58
C ARG A 116 22.52 -13.92 -5.02
N ILE A 117 21.81 -14.94 -5.47
CA ILE A 117 22.10 -16.33 -5.15
C ILE A 117 22.74 -17.01 -6.36
N GLN A 118 23.73 -17.87 -6.10
CA GLN A 118 24.40 -18.72 -7.08
C GLN A 118 24.06 -20.19 -6.77
N PRO A 119 23.04 -20.78 -7.43
CA PRO A 119 22.51 -22.10 -7.07
C PRO A 119 23.54 -23.24 -7.12
N TYR A 120 24.53 -23.14 -8.01
CA TYR A 120 25.58 -24.15 -8.20
C TYR A 120 26.90 -23.81 -7.48
N SER A 121 26.86 -22.90 -6.51
CA SER A 121 28.04 -22.56 -5.73
C SER A 121 28.34 -23.63 -4.68
N LEU A 122 29.62 -23.79 -4.35
CA LEU A 122 30.06 -24.66 -3.26
C LEU A 122 29.47 -24.16 -1.94
N SER A 123 28.98 -25.07 -1.10
CA SER A 123 28.68 -24.81 0.30
C SER A 123 29.62 -25.65 1.15
N SER A 124 30.10 -25.08 2.26
CA SER A 124 30.90 -25.78 3.25
C SER A 124 30.30 -25.54 4.64
N THR A 125 30.55 -26.45 5.59
CA THR A 125 30.00 -26.36 6.95
C THR A 125 30.27 -25.02 7.63
N ASP A 126 31.40 -24.39 7.29
CA ASP A 126 31.90 -23.17 7.95
C ASP A 126 31.77 -21.91 7.08
N LYS A 127 31.42 -22.04 5.80
CA LYS A 127 31.29 -20.91 4.88
C LYS A 127 30.29 -21.17 3.76
N ASP A 128 29.33 -20.26 3.66
CA ASP A 128 28.39 -20.16 2.55
C ASP A 128 28.97 -19.19 1.51
N VAL A 129 29.25 -19.67 0.29
CA VAL A 129 29.71 -18.81 -0.83
C VAL A 129 28.68 -18.64 -1.94
N TYR A 130 27.45 -19.12 -1.72
CA TYR A 130 26.36 -19.03 -2.69
C TYR A 130 25.57 -17.72 -2.62
N MET A 131 25.79 -16.88 -1.61
CA MET A 131 25.10 -15.59 -1.43
C MET A 131 26.09 -14.44 -1.62
N SER A 132 25.73 -13.45 -2.44
CA SER A 132 26.48 -12.21 -2.55
C SER A 132 26.32 -11.34 -1.30
N LYS A 133 27.18 -10.32 -1.14
CA LYS A 133 26.92 -9.23 -0.19
C LYS A 133 25.50 -8.67 -0.35
N VAL A 134 24.90 -8.29 0.77
CA VAL A 134 23.60 -7.66 0.86
C VAL A 134 23.68 -6.22 0.39
N THR A 135 22.76 -5.85 -0.50
CA THR A 135 22.53 -4.46 -0.91
C THR A 135 21.20 -4.00 -0.34
N GLN A 136 21.25 -2.94 0.46
CA GLN A 136 20.05 -2.36 1.05
C GLN A 136 19.48 -1.27 0.13
N HIS A 137 18.18 -1.34 -0.14
CA HIS A 137 17.46 -0.36 -0.96
C HIS A 137 16.97 0.83 -0.11
N ASP A 138 16.48 1.87 -0.77
CA ASP A 138 15.72 2.95 -0.14
C ASP A 138 14.33 2.49 0.29
N PHE A 139 13.71 3.26 1.19
CA PHE A 139 12.36 2.99 1.68
C PHE A 139 11.33 3.17 0.57
N MET A 140 10.39 2.23 0.49
CA MET A 140 9.26 2.26 -0.43
C MET A 140 7.98 2.16 0.36
N GLN A 141 6.98 2.96 0.02
CA GLN A 141 5.68 2.90 0.66
C GLN A 141 4.78 1.92 -0.08
N ILE A 142 4.15 0.99 0.65
CA ILE A 142 3.25 0.00 0.06
C ILE A 142 1.82 0.48 0.17
N MET A 143 1.12 0.56 -0.95
CA MET A 143 -0.28 0.99 -0.96
C MET A 143 -1.19 -0.07 -0.30
N PRO A 144 -2.20 0.36 0.47
CA PRO A 144 -3.16 -0.55 1.05
C PRO A 144 -4.06 -1.11 -0.04
N LEU A 145 -4.35 -2.42 0.02
CA LEU A 145 -5.23 -3.04 -0.95
C LEU A 145 -6.67 -2.51 -0.78
N ARG A 146 -7.35 -2.34 -1.91
CA ARG A 146 -8.74 -1.95 -2.01
C ARG A 146 -9.50 -2.95 -2.86
N LYS A 147 -10.71 -3.25 -2.42
CA LYS A 147 -11.68 -4.02 -3.17
C LYS A 147 -12.91 -3.15 -3.38
N THR A 148 -13.21 -2.88 -4.63
CA THR A 148 -14.41 -2.18 -5.06
C THR A 148 -15.41 -3.19 -5.60
N SER A 149 -16.70 -2.94 -5.38
CA SER A 149 -17.74 -3.71 -6.05
C SER A 149 -18.96 -2.85 -6.30
N ALA A 150 -19.57 -3.04 -7.47
CA ALA A 150 -20.84 -2.45 -7.85
C ALA A 150 -21.85 -3.56 -8.16
N SER A 151 -23.08 -3.42 -7.66
CA SER A 151 -24.17 -4.35 -7.94
C SER A 151 -25.48 -3.62 -8.20
N THR A 152 -26.26 -4.12 -9.15
CA THR A 152 -27.56 -3.56 -9.49
C THR A 152 -28.57 -3.85 -8.38
N VAL A 153 -29.21 -2.80 -7.85
CA VAL A 153 -30.34 -2.91 -6.92
C VAL A 153 -31.66 -2.85 -7.68
N SER A 154 -31.76 -1.93 -8.65
CA SER A 154 -32.90 -1.78 -9.56
C SER A 154 -32.43 -1.17 -10.89
N GLY A 155 -33.34 -0.99 -11.86
CA GLY A 155 -33.02 -0.40 -13.18
C GLY A 155 -32.31 0.96 -13.10
N THR A 156 -32.54 1.72 -12.02
CA THR A 156 -31.95 3.05 -11.79
C THR A 156 -31.07 3.13 -10.55
N GLN A 157 -30.80 2.02 -9.86
CA GLN A 157 -29.99 2.02 -8.63
C GLN A 157 -28.83 1.02 -8.70
N VAL A 158 -27.66 1.50 -8.27
CA VAL A 158 -26.44 0.71 -8.14
C VAL A 158 -25.95 0.83 -6.69
N LYS A 159 -25.76 -0.30 -6.00
CA LYS A 159 -25.04 -0.33 -4.74
C LYS A 159 -23.55 -0.40 -5.04
N VAL A 160 -22.79 0.48 -4.41
CA VAL A 160 -21.34 0.52 -4.54
C VAL A 160 -20.74 0.34 -3.15
N THR A 161 -19.69 -0.46 -3.05
CA THR A 161 -18.94 -0.66 -1.81
C THR A 161 -17.45 -0.63 -2.07
N VAL A 162 -16.70 -0.11 -1.11
CA VAL A 162 -15.24 -0.13 -1.08
C VAL A 162 -14.81 -0.71 0.25
N GLU A 163 -13.92 -1.70 0.20
CA GLU A 163 -13.39 -2.40 1.35
C GLU A 163 -11.85 -2.41 1.31
N GLY A 164 -11.21 -2.21 2.45
CA GLY A 164 -9.75 -2.35 2.55
C GLY A 164 -9.18 -1.85 3.87
N VAL A 165 -7.88 -2.01 4.06
CA VAL A 165 -7.18 -1.52 5.27
C VAL A 165 -7.23 0.01 5.32
N SER A 166 -7.62 0.56 6.47
CA SER A 166 -7.70 2.00 6.69
C SER A 166 -7.20 2.36 8.09
N TYR A 167 -6.94 3.64 8.31
CA TYR A 167 -6.48 4.19 9.58
C TYR A 167 -7.65 4.60 10.48
N ARG A 168 -7.37 4.84 11.77
CA ARG A 168 -8.36 5.32 12.75
C ARG A 168 -8.31 6.83 12.94
N SER A 169 -7.10 7.38 13.03
CA SER A 169 -6.84 8.78 13.35
C SER A 169 -5.40 9.14 12.99
N SER A 170 -5.09 10.42 12.88
CA SER A 170 -3.71 10.92 12.96
C SER A 170 -3.40 11.38 14.38
N VAL A 171 -2.13 11.71 14.62
CA VAL A 171 -1.71 12.44 15.83
C VAL A 171 -2.39 13.80 16.01
N VAL A 172 -3.07 14.33 14.98
CA VAL A 172 -3.71 15.65 15.00
C VAL A 172 -5.25 15.58 15.07
N GLY A 173 -5.87 14.41 14.85
CA GLY A 173 -7.32 14.26 14.96
C GLY A 173 -7.90 12.93 14.45
N VAL A 174 -9.17 12.69 14.77
CA VAL A 174 -9.96 11.53 14.32
C VAL A 174 -10.73 11.90 13.05
N ILE A 175 -10.03 11.98 11.93
CA ILE A 175 -10.65 12.15 10.61
C ILE A 175 -10.31 10.91 9.80
N GLY A 176 -11.31 10.09 9.46
CA GLY A 176 -11.11 8.93 8.57
C GLY A 176 -11.01 9.36 7.11
N SER A 177 -10.67 8.43 6.21
CA SER A 177 -10.74 8.72 4.78
C SER A 177 -12.18 8.84 4.28
N GLU A 178 -12.37 9.73 3.31
CA GLU A 178 -13.61 10.01 2.61
C GLU A 178 -13.61 9.31 1.26
N ILE A 179 -14.76 8.80 0.82
CA ILE A 179 -14.90 8.28 -0.55
C ILE A 179 -15.89 9.15 -1.32
N GLU A 180 -15.51 9.55 -2.52
CA GLU A 180 -16.41 10.16 -3.49
C GLU A 180 -16.64 9.18 -4.64
N VAL A 181 -17.89 9.00 -5.02
CA VAL A 181 -18.28 8.22 -6.20
C VAL A 181 -18.92 9.18 -7.20
N SER A 182 -18.23 9.39 -8.33
CA SER A 182 -18.72 10.19 -9.46
C SER A 182 -19.41 9.26 -10.45
N LEU A 183 -20.65 9.57 -10.80
CA LEU A 183 -21.35 8.94 -11.92
C LEU A 183 -21.02 9.73 -13.18
N GLU A 184 -20.49 9.06 -14.19
CA GLU A 184 -20.23 9.66 -15.49
C GLU A 184 -21.10 8.99 -16.57
N GLU A 185 -21.68 9.79 -17.46
CA GLU A 185 -22.44 9.34 -18.63
C GLU A 185 -21.58 9.50 -19.89
N GLN A 186 -21.65 8.51 -20.79
CA GLN A 186 -20.96 8.59 -22.07
C GLN A 186 -21.74 9.44 -23.06
N THR A 187 -21.11 10.53 -23.52
CA THR A 187 -21.58 11.33 -24.64
C THR A 187 -21.45 10.51 -25.94
N PRO A 188 -22.55 10.30 -26.68
CA PRO A 188 -22.49 9.58 -27.95
C PRO A 188 -21.51 10.24 -28.94
N ASN A 189 -20.81 9.42 -29.71
CA ASN A 189 -19.92 9.83 -30.82
C ASN A 189 -18.63 10.59 -30.43
N ILE A 190 -18.36 10.79 -29.14
CA ILE A 190 -17.04 11.21 -28.64
C ILE A 190 -16.35 9.93 -28.16
N GLY A 191 -15.15 9.64 -28.68
CA GLY A 191 -14.47 8.34 -28.51
C GLY A 191 -14.42 7.80 -27.07
N GLN A 192 -14.14 6.50 -26.95
CA GLN A 192 -14.40 5.72 -25.73
C GLN A 192 -13.82 6.31 -24.43
N GLU A 193 -12.71 7.06 -24.47
CA GLU A 193 -12.08 7.65 -23.28
C GLU A 193 -12.38 9.14 -23.05
N PHE A 194 -12.67 9.90 -24.11
CA PHE A 194 -12.87 11.35 -24.02
C PHE A 194 -14.35 11.76 -23.90
N GLY A 195 -15.28 10.83 -24.11
CA GLY A 195 -16.71 11.10 -24.13
C GLY A 195 -17.40 11.12 -22.77
N TRP A 196 -16.68 10.99 -21.65
CA TRP A 196 -17.31 10.87 -20.34
C TRP A 196 -17.54 12.22 -19.67
N THR A 197 -18.76 12.45 -19.20
CA THR A 197 -19.15 13.68 -18.51
C THR A 197 -19.73 13.36 -17.14
N GLU A 198 -19.25 14.05 -16.11
CA GLU A 198 -19.75 13.92 -14.74
C GLU A 198 -21.21 14.38 -14.64
N VAL A 199 -22.04 13.48 -14.11
CA VAL A 199 -23.49 13.67 -13.91
C VAL A 199 -23.78 14.01 -12.45
N SER A 200 -23.14 13.29 -11.53
CA SER A 200 -23.31 13.49 -10.10
C SER A 200 -22.10 12.99 -9.32
N VAL A 201 -21.89 13.55 -8.13
CA VAL A 201 -20.89 13.10 -7.16
C VAL A 201 -21.61 12.80 -5.85
N THR A 202 -21.41 11.60 -5.32
CA THR A 202 -22.00 11.16 -4.05
C THR A 202 -20.89 10.80 -3.07
N PRO A 203 -20.78 11.48 -1.91
CA PRO A 203 -19.86 11.08 -0.86
C PRO A 203 -20.39 9.85 -0.12
N PHE A 204 -19.49 8.92 0.19
CA PHE A 204 -19.78 7.72 0.98
C PHE A 204 -19.08 7.82 2.32
N ASP A 205 -19.90 7.75 3.37
CA ASP A 205 -19.41 7.63 4.74
C ASP A 205 -18.91 6.22 5.03
N ARG A 206 -17.98 6.13 5.97
CA ARG A 206 -17.51 4.86 6.50
C ARG A 206 -18.60 4.23 7.35
N VAL A 207 -19.05 3.03 6.99
CA VAL A 207 -20.21 2.36 7.61
C VAL A 207 -19.90 1.85 9.04
N ASN A 208 -18.62 1.72 9.42
CA ASN A 208 -18.19 1.39 10.79
C ASN A 208 -16.79 1.96 11.10
N ALA A 209 -16.71 3.11 11.78
CA ALA A 209 -15.43 3.74 12.14
C ALA A 209 -14.66 3.03 13.28
N ASN A 210 -15.31 2.13 14.03
CA ASN A 210 -14.72 1.49 15.22
C ASN A 210 -13.80 0.29 14.89
N ILE A 211 -13.87 -0.26 13.68
CA ILE A 211 -13.10 -1.45 13.27
C ILE A 211 -11.90 -1.01 12.42
N LEU A 212 -10.72 -1.56 12.71
CA LEU A 212 -9.52 -1.41 11.88
C LEU A 212 -9.76 -2.20 10.59
N GLY A 213 -10.17 -1.47 9.55
CA GLY A 213 -10.85 -1.98 8.36
C GLY A 213 -11.80 -0.90 7.85
N GLY A 214 -11.51 -0.35 6.69
CA GLY A 214 -12.33 0.63 6.00
C GLY A 214 -13.40 -0.07 5.20
N PHE A 215 -14.67 0.24 5.49
CA PHE A 215 -15.80 -0.14 4.66
C PHE A 215 -16.63 1.10 4.41
N TRP A 216 -16.80 1.42 3.14
CA TRP A 216 -17.64 2.50 2.66
C TRP A 216 -18.66 1.92 1.70
N GLY A 217 -19.86 2.47 1.71
CA GLY A 217 -20.87 2.00 0.78
C GLY A 217 -22.09 2.89 0.76
N GLY A 218 -22.75 2.88 -0.39
CA GLY A 218 -23.92 3.70 -0.64
C GLY A 218 -24.61 3.29 -1.94
N ILE A 219 -25.69 4.00 -2.24
CA ILE A 219 -26.47 3.81 -3.46
C ILE A 219 -26.22 4.99 -4.39
N ILE A 220 -25.90 4.69 -5.64
CA ILE A 220 -25.87 5.66 -6.73
C ILE A 220 -27.18 5.54 -7.52
N ASN A 221 -27.87 6.68 -7.68
CA ASN A 221 -29.06 6.78 -8.49
C ASN A 221 -28.68 7.22 -9.91
N LEU A 222 -29.17 6.50 -10.90
CA LEU A 222 -28.96 6.80 -12.31
C LEU A 222 -30.11 7.67 -12.82
N PRO A 223 -29.83 8.75 -13.59
CA PRO A 223 -30.88 9.61 -14.14
C PRO A 223 -31.83 8.88 -15.09
N LYS A 224 -31.30 7.91 -15.83
CA LYS A 224 -32.04 7.05 -16.76
C LYS A 224 -31.68 5.60 -16.50
N ASP A 225 -32.58 4.71 -16.92
CA ASP A 225 -32.33 3.27 -16.84
C ASP A 225 -31.04 2.88 -17.59
N LYS A 226 -30.30 1.91 -17.03
CA LYS A 226 -29.02 1.39 -17.55
C LYS A 226 -29.09 0.90 -18.99
N SER A 227 -30.27 0.50 -19.46
CA SER A 227 -30.49 0.07 -20.85
C SER A 227 -30.43 1.20 -21.88
N SER A 228 -30.53 2.46 -21.43
CA SER A 228 -30.70 3.61 -22.33
C SER A 228 -29.41 4.40 -22.63
N THR A 229 -28.40 4.30 -21.76
CA THR A 229 -27.12 5.02 -21.91
C THR A 229 -26.02 4.27 -21.15
N LYS A 230 -24.77 4.50 -21.54
CA LYS A 230 -23.61 3.91 -20.87
C LYS A 230 -23.16 4.79 -19.72
N TYR A 231 -22.93 4.17 -18.57
CA TYR A 231 -22.43 4.85 -17.39
C TYR A 231 -21.10 4.23 -16.95
N ARG A 232 -20.28 5.02 -16.26
CA ARG A 232 -19.19 4.50 -15.44
C ARG A 232 -19.19 5.19 -14.08
N LEU A 233 -18.63 4.50 -13.10
CA LEU A 233 -18.39 5.02 -11.77
C LEU A 233 -16.91 5.33 -11.64
N VAL A 234 -16.58 6.56 -11.25
CA VAL A 234 -15.23 6.94 -10.84
C VAL A 234 -15.22 7.06 -9.33
N ILE A 235 -14.50 6.15 -8.68
CA ILE A 235 -14.41 6.04 -7.22
C ILE A 235 -13.08 6.64 -6.80
N LYS A 236 -13.10 7.59 -5.85
CA LYS A 236 -11.89 8.23 -5.31
C LYS A 236 -11.92 8.15 -3.79
N GLU A 237 -10.87 7.62 -3.18
CA GLU A 237 -10.63 7.76 -1.74
C GLU A 237 -9.70 8.94 -1.48
N TYR A 238 -10.13 9.79 -0.56
CA TYR A 238 -9.36 10.91 -0.05
C TYR A 238 -8.93 10.66 1.38
N GLU A 239 -7.63 10.72 1.60
CA GLU A 239 -7.06 10.81 2.92
C GLU A 239 -7.07 12.28 3.37
N GLN A 240 -7.53 12.54 4.60
CA GLN A 240 -7.73 13.88 5.13
C GLN A 240 -6.74 14.19 6.25
N PHE A 241 -5.99 15.28 6.14
CA PHE A 241 -4.97 15.68 7.10
C PHE A 241 -4.99 17.19 7.38
N HIS A 242 -4.42 17.58 8.52
CA HIS A 242 -4.27 18.99 8.87
C HIS A 242 -3.06 19.59 8.16
N ALA A 243 -3.26 20.76 7.55
CA ALA A 243 -2.21 21.56 6.93
C ALA A 243 -2.20 22.98 7.52
N ASP A 244 -1.07 23.66 7.35
CA ASP A 244 -0.93 25.06 7.71
C ASP A 244 -1.93 25.91 6.92
N LEU A 245 -2.38 27.02 7.53
CA LEU A 245 -3.23 27.98 6.84
C LEU A 245 -2.43 28.69 5.74
N ASP A 246 -3.02 28.85 4.56
CA ASP A 246 -2.41 29.68 3.53
C ASP A 246 -2.38 31.14 4.01
N SER A 247 -1.34 31.88 3.60
CA SER A 247 -1.14 33.30 3.94
C SER A 247 -2.25 34.23 3.44
N THR A 248 -3.15 33.74 2.57
CA THR A 248 -4.25 34.49 1.95
C THR A 248 -5.57 34.46 2.72
N GLY A 249 -5.67 33.76 3.85
CA GLY A 249 -6.83 33.88 4.76
C GLY A 249 -8.19 33.46 4.18
N SER A 250 -8.25 32.82 3.01
CA SER A 250 -9.46 32.23 2.45
C SER A 250 -9.79 30.93 3.17
N VAL A 251 -10.60 31.02 4.23
CA VAL A 251 -11.07 29.89 5.03
C VAL A 251 -12.28 29.26 4.34
N GLU A 252 -12.05 28.41 3.33
CA GLU A 252 -13.10 27.51 2.81
C GLU A 252 -13.24 26.23 3.66
N PHE A 253 -12.32 25.99 4.60
CA PHE A 253 -12.30 24.78 5.45
C PHE A 253 -12.43 25.14 6.94
N LYS A 254 -13.15 24.33 7.72
CA LYS A 254 -13.27 24.50 9.18
C LYS A 254 -11.86 24.55 9.80
N ALA A 255 -11.53 25.66 10.45
CA ALA A 255 -10.27 25.80 11.18
C ALA A 255 -10.34 25.00 12.48
N TYR A 256 -9.36 24.12 12.71
CA TYR A 256 -9.25 23.36 13.96
C TYR A 256 -8.11 23.95 14.80
N VAL A 257 -8.39 24.15 16.09
CA VAL A 257 -7.40 24.60 17.07
C VAL A 257 -6.91 23.39 17.87
N THR A 258 -5.71 22.93 17.55
CA THR A 258 -5.02 21.88 18.33
C THR A 258 -3.78 22.51 18.94
N GLY A 259 -3.71 22.58 20.28
CA GLY A 259 -2.55 23.16 20.98
C GLY A 259 -2.30 24.66 20.75
N GLY A 260 -3.30 25.42 20.31
CA GLY A 260 -3.20 26.87 20.06
C GLY A 260 -2.84 27.26 18.62
N THR A 261 -2.49 26.30 17.76
CA THR A 261 -2.22 26.54 16.34
C THR A 261 -3.49 26.31 15.52
N LYS A 262 -3.83 27.28 14.64
CA LYS A 262 -4.93 27.13 13.69
C LYS A 262 -4.44 26.35 12.47
N THR A 263 -5.17 25.30 12.11
CA THR A 263 -4.89 24.46 10.93
C THR A 263 -6.13 24.37 10.05
N LYS A 264 -5.97 24.10 8.74
CA LYS A 264 -7.06 23.71 7.84
C LYS A 264 -7.02 22.21 7.60
N VAL A 265 -8.18 21.60 7.38
CA VAL A 265 -8.24 20.24 6.84
C VAL A 265 -8.05 20.33 5.33
N THR A 266 -7.11 19.54 4.81
CA THR A 266 -6.91 19.32 3.40
C THR A 266 -6.98 17.82 3.10
N ARG A 267 -7.00 17.45 1.83
CA ARG A 267 -7.17 16.07 1.42
C ARG A 267 -6.34 15.73 0.18
N ARG A 268 -5.91 14.47 0.06
CA ARG A 268 -5.20 13.93 -1.11
C ARG A 268 -5.81 12.61 -1.55
N ILE A 269 -5.79 12.34 -2.86
CA ILE A 269 -6.25 11.05 -3.40
C ILE A 269 -5.23 9.97 -3.03
N VAL A 270 -5.72 8.86 -2.45
CA VAL A 270 -4.91 7.69 -2.09
C VAL A 270 -5.35 6.41 -2.80
N PHE A 271 -6.54 6.42 -3.38
CA PHE A 271 -7.04 5.35 -4.22
C PHE A 271 -8.00 5.93 -5.25
N ALA A 272 -7.94 5.39 -6.47
CA ALA A 272 -8.90 5.68 -7.52
C ALA A 272 -9.18 4.40 -8.31
N ASP A 273 -10.44 4.21 -8.69
CA ASP A 273 -10.87 3.08 -9.51
C ASP A 273 -12.03 3.48 -10.40
N THR A 274 -12.18 2.79 -11.52
CA THR A 274 -13.24 3.02 -12.49
C THR A 274 -14.00 1.72 -12.77
N ILE A 275 -15.30 1.75 -12.53
CA ILE A 275 -16.19 0.62 -12.84
C ILE A 275 -17.10 1.02 -13.99
N ASN A 276 -16.88 0.41 -15.15
CA ASN A 276 -17.82 0.54 -16.28
C ASN A 276 -19.13 -0.18 -15.94
N LEU A 277 -20.23 0.53 -16.06
CA LEU A 277 -21.57 -0.02 -15.91
C LEU A 277 -22.10 -0.37 -17.30
N PHE A 278 -21.76 -1.59 -17.75
CA PHE A 278 -22.23 -2.25 -18.99
C PHE A 278 -21.73 -1.66 -20.32
#